data_AF-A0A0A6PHZ3-F1
#
_entry.id   AF-A0A0A6PHZ3-F1
#
_cell.length_a   1.000
_cell.length_b   1.000
_cell.length_c   1.000
_cell.angle_alpha   90.00
_cell.angle_beta   90.00
_cell.angle_gamma   90.00
#
_symmetry.space_group_name_H-M   'P 1'
#
loop_
_entity.id
_entity.type
_entity.pdbx_description
1 polymer ?
#
loop_
_entity_poly.entity_id
_entity_poly.type
_entity_poly.pdbx_seq_one_letter_code
_entity_poly.pdbx_strand_id
1 'polypeptide(L)'
;MVILDACRDNPFQSNIKNLKKCLAEIKGDMGFLIAYATAPDMPSYGNSKKRNSIYTAYLLSALRDKKKVSMSVLDLLTVVTNQVVAKTQKTQVPWYSTSLTERFCFVDCGHWCPECPQLLRGCEKHFQANRLTIAASCYKDVLEKEPSNTEGYLSVAQCLVSGILAINGVARRYG
;
A
#
# COMPACT_ATOMS: atom_id res chain seq x y z
N MET A 1 11.79 -7.53 -6.42
CA MET A 1 11.76 -6.04 -6.34
C MET A 1 13.18 -5.52 -6.26
N VAL A 2 13.46 -4.40 -6.91
CA VAL A 2 14.74 -3.68 -6.84
C VAL A 2 14.46 -2.19 -6.65
N ILE A 3 15.25 -1.50 -5.82
CA ILE A 3 15.16 -0.05 -5.62
C ILE A 3 16.53 0.55 -5.89
N LEU A 4 16.60 1.51 -6.80
CA LEU A 4 17.82 2.09 -7.35
C LEU A 4 17.87 3.58 -7.03
N ASP A 5 18.82 3.98 -6.19
CA ASP A 5 19.15 5.37 -5.92
C ASP A 5 20.40 5.78 -6.70
N ALA A 6 20.20 6.01 -7.98
CA ALA A 6 21.23 6.44 -8.91
C ALA A 6 20.65 7.47 -9.88
N CYS A 7 21.47 8.40 -10.34
CA CYS A 7 21.08 9.28 -11.42
C CYS A 7 20.91 8.46 -12.71
N ARG A 8 19.79 8.61 -13.42
CA ARG A 8 19.70 8.22 -14.83
C ARG A 8 20.34 9.29 -15.71
N ASP A 9 21.62 9.55 -15.48
CA ASP A 9 22.43 10.35 -16.39
C ASP A 9 22.64 9.50 -17.64
N ASN A 10 22.35 10.05 -18.82
CA ASN A 10 22.63 9.36 -20.07
C ASN A 10 24.16 9.31 -20.29
N PRO A 11 24.83 8.15 -20.16
CA PRO A 11 26.28 8.08 -20.33
C PRO A 11 26.73 8.24 -21.80
N PHE A 12 25.80 8.45 -22.74
CA PHE A 12 26.06 8.53 -24.18
C PHE A 12 25.92 9.92 -24.78
N GLN A 13 25.83 10.99 -23.98
CA GLN A 13 25.68 12.35 -24.52
C GLN A 13 26.83 12.82 -25.42
N SER A 14 27.98 12.12 -25.46
CA SER A 14 29.10 12.54 -26.28
C SER A 14 29.33 11.79 -27.59
N ASN A 15 28.81 10.57 -27.88
CA ASN A 15 29.29 9.87 -29.11
C ASN A 15 28.53 8.64 -29.67
N ILE A 16 27.18 8.55 -29.72
CA ILE A 16 26.54 7.43 -30.45
C ILE A 16 25.36 7.86 -31.32
N LYS A 17 25.61 8.03 -32.62
CA LYS A 17 24.60 8.32 -33.67
C LYS A 17 23.67 7.14 -34.01
N ASN A 18 23.78 5.99 -33.34
CA ASN A 18 23.06 4.75 -33.70
C ASN A 18 22.40 4.00 -32.53
N LEU A 19 21.96 4.69 -31.46
CA LEU A 19 21.15 4.06 -30.40
C LEU A 19 19.64 4.11 -30.73
N LYS A 20 19.26 3.62 -31.91
CA LYS A 20 17.88 3.17 -32.10
C LYS A 20 17.78 1.82 -31.38
N LYS A 21 16.96 1.77 -30.31
CA LYS A 21 16.39 0.55 -29.71
C LYS A 21 17.19 -0.12 -28.58
N CYS A 22 17.51 0.61 -27.50
CA CYS A 22 18.00 0.00 -26.25
C CYS A 22 17.68 0.80 -24.97
N LEU A 23 16.44 1.29 -24.79
CA LEU A 23 15.85 1.19 -23.46
C LEU A 23 15.42 -0.28 -23.37
N ALA A 24 16.26 -1.12 -22.76
CA ALA A 24 15.93 -2.53 -22.58
C ALA A 24 14.57 -2.61 -21.86
N GLU A 25 13.55 -3.00 -22.61
CA GLU A 25 12.26 -3.35 -22.05
C GLU A 25 12.51 -4.53 -21.13
N ILE A 26 12.30 -4.34 -19.84
CA ILE A 26 12.47 -5.39 -18.84
C ILE A 26 11.30 -6.36 -19.06
N LYS A 27 11.54 -7.36 -19.91
CA LYS A 27 10.75 -8.59 -19.99
C LYS A 27 11.08 -9.43 -18.76
N GLY A 28 10.69 -8.94 -17.59
CA GLY A 28 10.66 -9.77 -16.40
C GLY A 28 9.43 -10.66 -16.46
N ASP A 29 9.58 -11.93 -16.07
CA ASP A 29 8.45 -12.77 -15.69
C ASP A 29 7.53 -11.97 -14.74
N MET A 30 6.22 -12.17 -14.85
CA MET A 30 5.21 -11.43 -14.07
C MET A 30 5.61 -11.33 -12.58
N GLY A 31 5.38 -10.17 -11.95
CA GLY A 31 5.70 -9.96 -10.54
C GLY A 31 6.97 -9.15 -10.24
N PHE A 32 7.55 -8.42 -11.20
CA PHE A 32 8.69 -7.53 -10.91
C PHE A 32 8.23 -6.12 -10.50
N LEU A 33 9.08 -5.44 -9.73
CA LEU A 33 8.99 -4.01 -9.43
C LEU A 33 10.42 -3.45 -9.37
N ILE A 34 10.67 -2.39 -10.12
CA ILE A 34 11.94 -1.65 -10.11
C ILE A 34 11.61 -0.19 -9.88
N ALA A 35 12.07 0.37 -8.76
CA ALA A 35 11.88 1.76 -8.41
C ALA A 35 13.19 2.55 -8.55
N TYR A 36 13.09 3.77 -9.03
CA TYR A 36 14.19 4.68 -9.33
C TYR A 36 14.03 5.98 -8.54
N ALA A 37 15.12 6.52 -8.02
CA ALA A 37 15.13 7.81 -7.33
C ALA A 37 14.76 9.00 -8.24
N THR A 38 14.86 8.84 -9.55
CA THR A 38 14.54 9.88 -10.55
C THR A 38 13.92 9.28 -11.81
N ALA A 39 13.17 10.12 -12.52
CA ALA A 39 12.70 9.86 -13.86
C ALA A 39 13.87 9.82 -14.86
N PRO A 40 13.69 9.18 -16.03
CA PRO A 40 14.66 9.27 -17.12
C PRO A 40 15.01 10.74 -17.42
N ASP A 41 16.29 11.00 -17.72
CA ASP A 41 16.81 12.33 -18.08
C ASP A 41 16.72 13.42 -16.98
N MET A 42 16.45 13.04 -15.72
CA MET A 42 16.52 13.93 -14.57
C MET A 42 17.58 13.50 -13.53
N PRO A 43 18.42 14.44 -13.04
CA PRO A 43 19.47 14.13 -12.07
C PRO A 43 18.89 13.80 -10.68
N SER A 44 19.59 12.94 -9.93
CA SER A 44 19.28 12.71 -8.51
C SER A 44 20.08 13.69 -7.67
N TYR A 45 19.41 14.44 -6.80
CA TYR A 45 20.12 15.35 -5.91
C TYR A 45 20.58 14.61 -4.66
N GLY A 46 21.86 14.21 -4.66
CA GLY A 46 22.59 13.98 -3.41
C GLY A 46 22.68 15.31 -2.66
N ASN A 47 22.21 15.36 -1.42
CA ASN A 47 22.51 16.51 -0.58
C ASN A 47 23.93 16.34 -0.05
N SER A 48 24.90 17.09 -0.60
CA SER A 48 26.32 17.02 -0.24
C SER A 48 26.62 17.23 1.25
N LYS A 49 25.64 17.71 2.03
CA LYS A 49 25.73 17.91 3.47
C LYS A 49 24.99 16.84 4.29
N LYS A 50 24.41 15.81 3.67
CA LYS A 50 23.67 14.75 4.36
C LYS A 50 24.18 13.37 3.96
N ARG A 51 24.07 12.43 4.91
CA ARG A 51 24.47 11.03 4.73
C ARG A 51 23.67 10.30 3.64
N ASN A 52 22.41 10.68 3.42
CA ASN A 52 21.50 10.03 2.48
C ASN A 52 21.02 11.03 1.42
N SER A 53 20.75 10.54 0.20
CA SER A 53 20.04 11.30 -0.83
C SER A 53 18.64 11.71 -0.35
N ILE A 54 18.01 12.66 -1.03
CA ILE A 54 16.64 13.08 -0.72
C ILE A 54 15.67 11.90 -0.86
N TYR A 55 15.78 11.12 -1.94
CA TYR A 55 14.97 9.93 -2.17
C TYR A 55 15.15 8.89 -1.05
N THR A 56 16.40 8.48 -0.77
CA THR A 56 16.70 7.49 0.27
C THR A 56 16.25 7.97 1.65
N ALA A 57 16.37 9.27 1.96
CA ALA A 57 15.88 9.80 3.22
C ALA A 57 14.36 9.63 3.40
N TYR A 58 13.57 9.93 2.37
CA TYR A 58 12.12 9.78 2.42
C TYR A 58 11.67 8.32 2.33
N LEU A 59 12.38 7.49 1.55
CA LEU A 59 12.14 6.05 1.52
C LEU A 59 12.36 5.41 2.89
N LEU A 60 13.48 5.70 3.57
CA LEU A 60 13.74 5.20 4.91
C LEU A 60 12.73 5.72 5.94
N SER A 61 12.29 6.98 5.80
CA SER A 61 11.21 7.54 6.64
C SER A 61 9.91 6.74 6.45
N ALA A 62 9.55 6.42 5.21
CA ALA A 62 8.37 5.64 4.90
C ALA A 62 8.46 4.19 5.43
N LEU A 63 9.61 3.54 5.25
CA LEU A 63 9.84 2.17 5.71
C LEU A 63 9.91 2.02 7.24
N ARG A 64 10.14 3.12 7.97
CA ARG A 64 10.13 3.12 9.45
C ARG A 64 8.75 3.39 10.04
N ASP A 65 7.81 3.88 9.23
CA ASP A 65 6.46 4.19 9.67
C ASP A 65 5.58 2.95 9.54
N LYS A 66 5.11 2.43 10.69
CA LYS A 66 4.23 1.25 10.77
C LYS A 66 2.98 1.36 9.89
N LYS A 67 2.42 2.57 9.75
CA LYS A 67 1.24 2.80 8.92
C LYS A 67 1.58 2.66 7.44
N LYS A 68 2.73 3.17 7.02
CA LYS A 68 3.14 3.17 5.60
C LYS A 68 3.58 1.79 5.12
N VAL A 69 4.26 1.00 5.95
CA VAL A 69 4.70 -0.36 5.57
C VAL A 69 3.57 -1.38 5.41
N SER A 70 2.37 -1.04 5.89
CA SER A 70 1.14 -1.82 5.70
C SER A 70 0.36 -1.38 4.44
N MET A 71 0.82 -0.33 3.76
CA MET A 71 0.27 0.07 2.45
C MET A 71 0.83 -0.83 1.36
N SER A 72 0.17 -0.84 0.18
CA SER A 72 0.80 -1.45 -0.98
C SER A 72 2.11 -0.75 -1.29
N VAL A 73 3.08 -1.47 -1.83
CA VAL A 73 4.38 -0.90 -2.19
C VAL A 73 4.24 0.23 -3.20
N LEU A 74 3.23 0.18 -4.08
CA LEU A 74 2.95 1.25 -5.04
C LEU A 74 2.43 2.52 -4.33
N ASP A 75 1.58 2.36 -3.32
CA ASP A 75 1.10 3.48 -2.49
C ASP A 75 2.24 4.06 -1.65
N LEU A 76 3.07 3.21 -1.04
CA LEU A 76 4.25 3.64 -0.28
C LEU A 76 5.20 4.44 -1.19
N LEU A 77 5.48 3.94 -2.40
CA LEU A 77 6.32 4.64 -3.36
C LEU A 77 5.68 5.95 -3.82
N THR A 78 4.36 6.02 -3.96
CA THR A 78 3.63 7.26 -4.27
C THR A 78 3.80 8.30 -3.15
N VAL A 79 3.70 7.88 -1.89
CA VAL A 79 3.96 8.73 -0.72
C VAL A 79 5.41 9.23 -0.70
N VAL A 80 6.38 8.38 -1.06
CA VAL A 80 7.79 8.78 -1.20
C VAL A 80 7.95 9.80 -2.34
N THR A 81 7.38 9.54 -3.52
CA THR A 81 7.40 10.45 -4.68
C THR A 81 6.86 11.82 -4.31
N ASN A 82 5.69 11.89 -3.66
CA ASN A 82 5.09 13.16 -3.26
C ASN A 82 6.00 13.97 -2.32
N GLN A 83 6.66 13.31 -1.36
CA GLN A 83 7.59 13.96 -0.44
C GLN A 83 8.86 14.45 -1.14
N VAL A 84 9.42 13.65 -2.06
CA VAL A 84 10.59 14.05 -2.84
C VAL A 84 10.25 15.24 -3.72
N VAL A 85 9.17 15.14 -4.52
CA VAL A 85 8.69 16.21 -5.40
C VAL A 85 8.45 17.51 -4.63
N ALA A 86 7.80 17.44 -3.46
CA ALA A 86 7.58 18.60 -2.61
C ALA A 86 8.92 19.18 -2.11
N LYS A 87 9.84 18.33 -1.65
CA LYS A 87 11.12 18.77 -1.09
C LYS A 87 12.05 19.39 -2.13
N THR A 88 12.03 18.87 -3.35
CA THR A 88 12.87 19.33 -4.44
C THR A 88 12.19 20.37 -5.31
N GLN A 89 10.96 20.79 -4.99
CA GLN A 89 10.19 21.72 -5.83
C GLN A 89 10.06 21.21 -7.28
N LYS A 90 9.72 19.92 -7.42
CA LYS A 90 9.53 19.21 -8.70
C LYS A 90 10.79 18.99 -9.55
N THR A 91 11.99 19.40 -9.10
CA THR A 91 13.24 19.13 -9.85
C THR A 91 13.69 17.67 -9.80
N GLN A 92 13.15 16.87 -8.87
CA GLN A 92 13.33 15.43 -8.78
C GLN A 92 11.96 14.76 -8.72
N VAL A 93 11.74 13.77 -9.58
CA VAL A 93 10.50 12.98 -9.61
C VAL A 93 10.90 11.50 -9.64
N PRO A 94 10.77 10.76 -8.52
CA PRO A 94 10.99 9.31 -8.53
C PRO A 94 10.02 8.59 -9.48
N TRP A 95 10.47 7.47 -10.05
CA TRP A 95 9.71 6.68 -11.03
C TRP A 95 9.81 5.18 -10.74
N TYR A 96 8.88 4.36 -11.21
CA TYR A 96 8.99 2.90 -11.13
C TYR A 96 8.45 2.19 -12.37
N SER A 97 8.91 0.96 -12.59
CA SER A 97 8.41 0.02 -13.61
C SER A 97 8.03 -1.28 -12.93
N THR A 98 6.86 -1.83 -13.26
CA THR A 98 6.27 -2.96 -12.54
C THR A 98 5.46 -3.87 -13.44
N SER A 99 5.44 -5.17 -13.13
CA SER A 99 4.51 -6.17 -13.66
C SER A 99 3.78 -6.92 -12.53
N LEU A 100 3.70 -6.30 -11.35
CA LEU A 100 2.95 -6.85 -10.21
C LEU A 100 1.48 -7.07 -10.59
N THR A 101 1.00 -8.30 -10.44
CA THR A 101 -0.41 -8.69 -10.60
C THR A 101 -1.16 -8.73 -9.28
N GLU A 102 -0.44 -8.68 -8.16
CA GLU A 102 -0.97 -8.72 -6.80
C GLU A 102 -0.38 -7.59 -5.95
N ARG A 103 -1.06 -7.27 -4.84
CA ARG A 103 -0.55 -6.29 -3.88
C ARG A 103 0.62 -6.89 -3.11
N PHE A 104 1.75 -6.18 -3.11
CA PHE A 104 2.88 -6.46 -2.23
C PHE A 104 2.94 -5.38 -1.14
N CYS A 105 3.15 -5.78 0.10
CA CYS A 105 3.32 -4.90 1.27
C CYS A 105 4.45 -5.45 2.12
N PHE A 106 5.14 -4.59 2.87
CA PHE A 106 6.34 -5.01 3.60
C PHE A 106 6.02 -5.80 4.88
N VAL A 107 4.84 -5.58 5.48
CA VAL A 107 4.40 -6.27 6.69
C VAL A 107 3.17 -7.12 6.40
N ASP A 108 2.04 -6.48 6.14
CA ASP A 108 0.83 -7.13 5.64
C ASP A 108 0.14 -6.21 4.62
N CYS A 109 -0.64 -6.81 3.72
CA CYS A 109 -1.54 -6.07 2.83
C CYS A 109 -2.96 -5.99 3.38
N GLY A 110 -3.10 -6.14 4.70
CA GLY A 110 -4.35 -6.21 5.41
C GLY A 110 -4.66 -4.91 6.15
N HIS A 111 -5.82 -4.33 5.84
CA HIS A 111 -6.52 -3.42 6.74
C HIS A 111 -5.74 -2.14 7.11
N TRP A 112 -5.33 -1.33 6.11
CA TRP A 112 -5.07 0.09 6.37
C TRP A 112 -6.37 0.90 6.34
N CYS A 113 -7.18 0.73 7.38
CA CYS A 113 -8.00 1.82 7.88
C CYS A 113 -7.63 2.02 9.35
N PRO A 114 -7.07 3.18 9.73
CA PRO A 114 -6.65 3.41 11.11
C PRO A 114 -7.81 3.39 12.12
N GLU A 115 -9.05 3.58 11.64
CA GLU A 115 -10.28 3.57 12.43
C GLU A 115 -10.99 2.20 12.41
N CYS A 116 -10.75 1.35 11.40
CA CYS A 116 -11.45 0.07 11.27
C CYS A 116 -11.18 -0.90 12.41
N PRO A 117 -9.94 -1.07 12.92
CA PRO A 117 -9.71 -1.92 14.09
C PRO A 117 -10.48 -1.45 15.33
N GLN A 118 -10.77 -0.15 15.45
CA GLN A 118 -11.57 0.40 16.55
C GLN A 118 -13.07 0.23 16.30
N LEU A 119 -13.53 0.48 15.06
CA LEU A 119 -14.91 0.28 14.62
C LEU A 119 -15.32 -1.20 14.70
N LEU A 120 -14.49 -2.11 14.17
CA LEU A 120 -14.68 -3.56 14.23
C LEU A 120 -14.78 -4.05 15.67
N ARG A 121 -13.92 -3.56 16.59
CA ARG A 121 -14.03 -3.89 18.02
C ARG A 121 -15.36 -3.41 18.64
N GLY A 122 -15.89 -2.28 18.19
CA GLY A 122 -17.22 -1.80 18.59
C GLY A 122 -18.32 -2.73 18.10
N CYS A 123 -18.27 -3.12 16.82
CA CYS A 123 -19.24 -4.05 16.23
C CYS A 123 -19.17 -5.44 16.89
N GLU A 124 -17.97 -5.94 17.18
CA GLU A 124 -17.74 -7.22 17.85
C GLU A 124 -18.35 -7.24 19.26
N LYS A 125 -18.25 -6.15 20.02
CA LYS A 125 -18.92 -6.05 21.34
C LYS A 125 -20.44 -6.20 21.22
N HIS A 126 -21.05 -5.66 20.17
CA HIS A 126 -22.48 -5.85 19.93
C HIS A 126 -22.80 -7.30 19.57
N PHE A 127 -21.96 -7.94 18.76
CA PHE A 127 -22.11 -9.34 18.39
C PHE A 127 -22.00 -10.27 19.61
N GLN A 128 -20.94 -10.12 20.41
CA GLN A 128 -20.71 -10.88 21.64
C GLN A 128 -21.80 -10.67 22.70
N ALA A 129 -22.42 -9.48 22.73
CA ALA A 129 -23.57 -9.18 23.57
C ALA A 129 -24.91 -9.70 22.99
N ASN A 130 -24.88 -10.50 21.92
CA ASN A 130 -26.05 -11.00 21.18
C ASN A 130 -27.01 -9.90 20.69
N ARG A 131 -26.48 -8.68 20.43
CA ARG A 131 -27.23 -7.55 19.87
C ARG A 131 -27.13 -7.55 18.34
N LEU A 132 -27.61 -8.63 17.72
CA LEU A 132 -27.33 -8.98 16.33
C LEU A 132 -27.71 -7.90 15.30
N THR A 133 -28.85 -7.22 15.48
CA THR A 133 -29.27 -6.15 14.55
C THR A 133 -28.34 -4.94 14.60
N ILE A 134 -27.87 -4.57 15.81
CA ILE A 134 -26.94 -3.46 16.00
C ILE A 134 -25.56 -3.84 15.47
N ALA A 135 -25.11 -5.07 15.73
CA ALA A 135 -23.86 -5.59 15.19
C ALA A 135 -23.87 -5.60 13.66
N ALA A 136 -24.93 -6.11 13.04
CA ALA A 136 -25.07 -6.16 11.58
C ALA A 136 -25.06 -4.76 10.94
N SER A 137 -25.79 -3.79 11.51
CA SER A 137 -25.75 -2.40 11.05
C SER A 137 -24.33 -1.81 11.17
N CYS A 138 -23.67 -2.04 12.31
CA CYS A 138 -22.31 -1.56 12.55
C CYS A 138 -21.31 -2.11 11.52
N TYR A 139 -21.33 -3.42 11.24
CA TYR A 139 -20.45 -3.99 10.21
C TYR A 139 -20.80 -3.49 8.81
N LYS A 140 -22.08 -3.21 8.51
CA LYS A 140 -22.48 -2.59 7.25
C LYS A 140 -21.88 -1.19 7.08
N ASP A 141 -21.90 -0.36 8.13
CA ASP A 141 -21.28 0.97 8.12
C ASP A 141 -19.76 0.89 7.91
N VAL A 142 -19.11 -0.17 8.43
CA VAL A 142 -17.69 -0.46 8.15
C VAL A 142 -17.47 -0.81 6.68
N LEU A 143 -18.33 -1.63 6.09
CA LEU A 143 -18.26 -2.02 4.68
C LEU A 143 -18.53 -0.86 3.72
N GLU A 144 -19.36 0.11 4.11
CA GLU A 144 -19.55 1.35 3.32
C GLU A 144 -18.27 2.18 3.24
N LYS A 145 -17.45 2.16 4.31
CA LYS A 145 -16.17 2.86 4.37
C LYS A 145 -15.02 2.04 3.76
N GLU A 146 -15.09 0.71 3.87
CA GLU A 146 -14.12 -0.23 3.31
C GLU A 146 -14.80 -1.39 2.56
N PRO A 147 -15.19 -1.20 1.29
CA PRO A 147 -15.89 -2.23 0.52
C PRO A 147 -15.07 -3.49 0.23
N SER A 148 -13.77 -3.49 0.51
CA SER A 148 -12.88 -4.65 0.37
C SER A 148 -12.65 -5.41 1.68
N ASN A 149 -13.28 -4.99 2.78
CA ASN A 149 -13.06 -5.56 4.10
C ASN A 149 -13.75 -6.92 4.23
N THR A 150 -12.96 -7.99 4.05
CA THR A 150 -13.46 -9.38 4.08
C THR A 150 -13.96 -9.79 5.47
N GLU A 151 -13.34 -9.28 6.53
CA GLU A 151 -13.76 -9.51 7.92
C GLU A 151 -15.16 -8.93 8.18
N GLY A 152 -15.44 -7.72 7.69
CA GLY A 152 -16.77 -7.11 7.77
C GLY A 152 -17.86 -7.95 7.11
N TYR A 153 -17.62 -8.48 5.91
CA TYR A 153 -18.59 -9.35 5.22
C TYR A 153 -18.82 -10.68 5.96
N LEU A 154 -17.76 -11.31 6.46
CA LEU A 154 -17.85 -12.53 7.25
C LEU A 154 -18.67 -12.29 8.53
N SER A 155 -18.43 -11.18 9.23
CA SER A 155 -19.15 -10.84 10.46
C SER A 155 -20.63 -10.52 10.22
N VAL A 156 -20.99 -9.85 9.10
CA VAL A 156 -22.39 -9.68 8.71
C VAL A 156 -23.06 -11.04 8.46
N ALA A 157 -22.38 -11.96 7.75
CA ALA A 157 -22.90 -13.31 7.52
C ALA A 157 -23.11 -14.08 8.83
N GLN A 158 -22.18 -13.98 9.78
CA GLN A 158 -22.31 -14.58 11.11
C GLN A 158 -23.50 -14.02 11.90
N CYS A 159 -23.74 -12.70 11.85
CA CYS A 159 -24.94 -12.09 12.47
C CYS A 159 -26.24 -12.69 11.91
N LEU A 160 -26.34 -12.87 10.60
CA LEU A 160 -27.52 -13.45 9.94
C LEU A 160 -27.73 -14.91 10.35
N VAL A 161 -26.67 -15.72 10.34
CA VAL A 161 -26.72 -17.12 10.76
C VAL A 161 -27.13 -17.22 12.23
N SER A 162 -26.53 -16.43 13.13
CA SER A 162 -26.88 -16.40 14.55
C SER A 162 -28.33 -15.96 14.78
N GLY A 163 -28.86 -15.03 13.97
CA GLY A 163 -30.25 -14.60 14.03
C GLY A 163 -31.21 -15.72 13.65
N ILE A 164 -30.92 -16.43 12.55
CA ILE A 164 -31.71 -17.60 12.11
C ILE A 164 -31.68 -18.71 13.17
N LEU A 165 -30.50 -18.98 13.76
CA LEU A 165 -30.35 -19.98 14.81
C LEU A 165 -31.13 -19.60 16.08
N ALA A 166 -31.13 -18.31 16.46
CA ALA A 166 -31.90 -17.81 17.60
C ALA A 166 -33.42 -17.95 17.39
N ILE A 167 -33.92 -17.68 16.17
CA ILE A 167 -35.35 -17.86 15.82
C ILE A 167 -35.74 -19.34 15.87
N ASN A 168 -34.87 -20.24 15.42
CA ASN A 168 -35.12 -21.68 15.41
C ASN A 168 -34.82 -22.37 16.75
N GLY A 169 -34.51 -21.63 17.82
CA GLY A 169 -34.21 -22.19 19.15
C GLY A 169 -32.92 -23.00 19.23
N VAL A 170 -32.06 -22.95 18.21
CA VAL A 170 -30.78 -23.66 18.17
C VAL A 170 -29.68 -22.75 18.72
N ALA A 171 -29.71 -22.50 20.03
CA ALA A 171 -28.67 -21.73 20.69
C ALA A 171 -27.35 -22.52 20.72
N ARG A 172 -26.44 -22.28 19.76
CA ARG A 172 -25.03 -22.70 19.90
C ARG A 172 -24.29 -21.67 20.74
N ARG A 173 -23.81 -22.12 21.91
CA ARG A 173 -22.73 -21.45 22.65
C ARG A 173 -21.49 -21.48 21.77
N TYR A 174 -20.99 -20.32 21.37
CA TYR A 174 -19.61 -20.17 20.94
C TYR A 174 -18.82 -19.77 22.19
N GLY A 175 -17.90 -20.64 22.60
CA GLY A 175 -16.87 -20.37 23.61
C GLY A 175 -15.61 -19.83 22.96
#